data_AF-A0A560B8Z5-F1
#
_entry.id   AF-A0A560B8Z5-F1
#
_cell.length_a   1.000
_cell.length_b   1.000
_cell.length_c   1.000
_cell.angle_alpha   90.00
_cell.angle_beta   90.00
_cell.angle_gamma   90.00
#
_symmetry.space_group_name_H-M   'P 1'
#
loop_
_entity.id
_entity.type
_entity.pdbx_description
1 polymer ?
#
loop_
_entity_poly.entity_id
_entity_poly.type
_entity_poly.pdbx_seq_one_letter_code
_entity_poly.pdbx_strand_id
1 'polypeptide(L)'
;MDPDKLAKVLAMAESEHQGEAQSALRAARIMLSRAGLSFRDLARGARPVSTAPEPPPAASAPPPDRPPPPDQLVQGLRRQVRDLELEVAGLKRQLEKSNGDMERQKEEADRWRGLARETAEKLWDLGKALERKHSRHTSLDKRRAILDLLQDPNSALLADHEIARRVGTSPKLVAHWRRRLAIVGRKIRLLPVVPRGRGLWGGGRPARGGATLENKRQRWMGYPVAVTISDRNTSRPSGPPGKRP
;
A
#
# COMPACT_ATOMS: atom_id res chain seq x y z
N MET A 1 32.11 -1.34 -13.24
CA MET A 1 31.19 -0.19 -13.18
C MET A 1 30.85 0.17 -14.61
N ASP A 2 29.57 0.32 -14.93
CA ASP A 2 29.14 0.56 -16.31
C ASP A 2 29.20 2.07 -16.61
N PRO A 3 30.09 2.53 -17.51
CA PRO A 3 30.30 3.96 -17.78
C PRO A 3 29.04 4.63 -18.33
N ASP A 4 28.25 3.93 -19.15
CA ASP A 4 27.01 4.46 -19.74
C ASP A 4 25.93 4.75 -18.69
N LYS A 5 25.87 3.93 -17.63
CA LYS A 5 24.94 4.15 -16.52
C LYS A 5 25.35 5.37 -15.69
N LEU A 6 26.66 5.57 -15.48
CA LEU A 6 27.15 6.78 -14.82
C LEU A 6 26.85 8.02 -15.66
N ALA A 7 27.13 7.98 -16.96
CA ALA A 7 26.85 9.10 -17.87
C ALA A 7 25.37 9.51 -17.84
N LYS A 8 24.46 8.53 -17.86
CA LYS A 8 23.02 8.78 -17.74
C LYS A 8 22.63 9.43 -16.40
N VAL A 9 23.19 8.96 -15.29
CA VAL A 9 22.95 9.55 -13.96
C VAL A 9 23.51 10.96 -13.86
N LEU A 10 24.68 11.22 -14.46
CA LEU A 10 25.26 12.56 -14.52
C LEU A 10 24.44 13.50 -15.41
N ALA A 11 23.90 13.03 -16.53
CA ALA A 11 22.96 13.80 -17.34
C ALA A 11 21.66 14.13 -16.57
N MET A 12 21.18 13.22 -15.72
CA MET A 12 20.06 13.52 -14.81
C MET A 12 20.45 14.51 -13.71
N ALA A 13 21.73 14.60 -13.35
CA ALA A 13 22.21 15.60 -12.40
C ALA A 13 22.18 17.04 -12.98
N GLU A 14 22.06 17.19 -14.30
CA GLU A 14 21.87 18.47 -15.00
C GLU A 14 20.39 18.90 -15.06
N SER A 15 19.46 18.14 -14.48
CA SER A 15 18.03 18.47 -14.48
C SER A 15 17.73 19.77 -13.71
N GLU A 16 16.75 20.56 -14.17
CA GLU A 16 16.28 21.79 -13.51
C GLU A 16 15.70 21.57 -12.10
N HIS A 17 15.30 20.33 -11.78
CA HIS A 17 14.70 19.99 -10.50
C HIS A 17 15.79 19.69 -9.45
N GLN A 18 15.99 20.62 -8.50
CA GLN A 18 17.05 20.55 -7.49
C GLN A 18 17.06 19.24 -6.67
N GLY A 19 15.88 18.67 -6.38
CA GLY A 19 15.77 17.40 -5.64
C GLY A 19 16.22 16.19 -6.46
N GLU A 20 15.89 16.14 -7.74
CA GLU A 20 16.28 15.04 -8.65
C GLU A 20 17.78 15.10 -8.92
N ALA A 21 18.31 16.30 -9.18
CA ALA A 21 19.74 16.52 -9.39
C ALA A 21 20.59 16.07 -8.19
N GLN A 22 20.17 16.41 -6.95
CA GLN A 22 20.86 15.96 -5.75
C GLN A 22 20.79 14.44 -5.55
N SER A 23 19.65 13.82 -5.88
CA SER A 23 19.48 12.37 -5.80
C SER A 23 20.39 11.64 -6.80
N ALA A 24 20.53 12.19 -8.02
CA ALA A 24 21.41 11.70 -9.07
C ALA A 24 22.89 11.82 -8.69
N LEU A 25 23.31 12.96 -8.10
CA LEU A 25 24.69 13.12 -7.61
C LEU A 25 25.04 12.13 -6.50
N ARG A 26 24.09 11.84 -5.59
CA ARG A 26 24.28 10.81 -4.55
C ARG A 26 24.41 9.42 -5.17
N ALA A 27 23.59 9.10 -6.17
CA ALA A 27 23.67 7.83 -6.89
C ALA A 27 25.01 7.68 -7.63
N ALA A 28 25.46 8.72 -8.34
CA ALA A 28 26.77 8.75 -9.00
C ALA A 28 27.92 8.54 -8.01
N ARG A 29 27.86 9.18 -6.83
CA ARG A 29 28.86 8.99 -5.76
C ARG A 29 28.94 7.54 -5.29
N ILE A 30 27.78 6.87 -5.10
CA ILE A 30 27.71 5.47 -4.68
C ILE A 30 28.23 4.54 -5.78
N MET A 31 27.93 4.84 -7.05
CA MET A 31 28.43 4.05 -8.19
C MET A 31 29.96 4.14 -8.31
N LEU A 32 30.53 5.33 -8.06
CA LEU A 32 31.97 5.54 -8.07
C LEU A 32 32.66 4.89 -6.87
N SER A 33 32.09 5.01 -5.67
CA SER A 33 32.68 4.39 -4.48
C SER A 33 32.71 2.86 -4.57
N ARG A 34 31.68 2.24 -5.19
CA ARG A 34 31.68 0.80 -5.50
C ARG A 34 32.79 0.38 -6.47
N ALA A 35 33.24 1.30 -7.32
CA ALA A 35 34.36 1.09 -8.23
C ALA A 35 35.73 1.45 -7.62
N GLY A 36 35.76 1.89 -6.35
CA GLY A 36 36.98 2.39 -5.70
C GLY A 36 37.45 3.75 -6.24
N LEU A 37 36.61 4.47 -6.97
CA LEU A 37 36.93 5.75 -7.60
C LEU A 37 36.21 6.90 -6.90
N SER A 38 36.81 8.08 -6.94
CA SER A 38 36.18 9.32 -6.52
C SER A 38 35.93 10.27 -7.70
N PHE A 39 35.06 11.27 -7.53
CA PHE A 39 34.89 12.33 -8.52
C PHE A 39 36.20 13.05 -8.87
N ARG A 40 37.14 13.12 -7.92
CA ARG A 40 38.47 13.71 -8.13
C ARG A 40 39.30 12.90 -9.12
N ASP A 41 39.15 11.58 -9.11
CA ASP A 41 39.89 10.67 -10.00
C ASP A 41 39.35 10.75 -11.44
N LEU A 42 38.02 10.90 -11.58
CA LEU A 42 37.41 11.20 -12.88
C LEU A 42 37.87 12.55 -13.43
N ALA A 43 37.90 13.60 -12.61
CA ALA A 43 38.35 14.92 -13.04
C ALA A 43 39.84 14.94 -13.42
N ARG A 44 40.67 14.07 -12.81
CA ARG A 44 42.06 13.87 -13.22
C ARG A 44 42.16 13.16 -14.57
N GLY A 45 41.33 12.16 -14.83
CA GLY A 45 41.29 11.45 -16.11
C GLY A 45 40.68 12.29 -17.25
N ALA A 46 39.77 13.21 -16.94
CA ALA A 46 39.13 14.10 -17.91
C ALA A 46 39.95 15.36 -18.23
N ARG A 47 41.12 15.57 -17.59
CA ARG A 47 42.02 16.64 -17.99
C ARG A 47 42.53 16.35 -19.40
N PRO A 48 42.33 17.25 -20.38
CA PRO A 48 42.97 17.10 -21.67
C PRO A 48 44.48 17.09 -21.44
N VAL A 49 45.14 16.04 -21.95
CA VAL A 49 46.59 16.07 -22.16
C VAL A 49 46.81 17.26 -23.07
N SER A 50 47.45 18.30 -22.54
CA SER A 50 47.85 19.45 -23.32
C SER A 50 48.91 18.97 -24.31
N THR A 51 48.49 18.45 -25.47
CA THR A 51 49.32 18.46 -26.68
C THR A 51 49.39 19.91 -27.12
N ALA A 52 50.15 20.70 -26.37
CA ALA A 52 50.62 21.98 -26.86
C ALA A 52 51.41 21.69 -28.14
N PRO A 53 51.07 22.31 -29.28
CA PRO A 53 52.01 22.35 -30.39
C PRO A 53 53.29 22.99 -29.87
N GLU A 54 54.41 22.31 -30.13
CA GLU A 54 55.76 22.77 -29.89
C GLU A 54 55.89 24.25 -30.31
N PRO A 55 56.26 25.16 -29.40
CA PRO A 55 56.45 26.55 -29.77
C PRO A 55 57.59 26.62 -30.80
N PRO A 56 57.47 27.42 -31.88
CA PRO A 56 58.58 27.63 -32.80
C PRO A 56 59.81 28.14 -32.02
N PRO A 57 61.04 27.84 -32.49
CA PRO A 57 62.26 28.21 -31.78
C PRO A 57 62.30 29.71 -31.53
N ALA A 58 62.73 30.05 -30.31
CA ALA A 58 62.76 31.37 -29.72
C ALA A 58 63.15 32.49 -30.71
N ALA A 59 62.16 33.28 -31.10
CA ALA A 59 62.40 34.70 -31.32
C ALA A 59 62.59 35.32 -29.93
N SER A 60 63.80 35.78 -29.66
CA SER A 60 64.24 36.50 -28.47
C SER A 60 63.12 37.31 -27.82
N ALA A 61 62.69 36.88 -26.63
CA ALA A 61 61.92 37.72 -25.74
C ALA A 61 62.68 39.06 -25.52
N PRO A 62 62.02 40.23 -25.62
CA PRO A 62 62.62 41.46 -25.14
C PRO A 62 62.95 41.31 -23.65
N PRO A 63 64.02 41.94 -23.15
CA PRO A 63 64.43 41.81 -21.75
C PRO A 63 63.29 42.20 -20.81
N PRO A 64 63.20 41.63 -19.59
CA PRO A 64 62.19 42.02 -18.63
C PRO A 64 62.40 43.49 -18.28
N ASP A 65 61.54 44.35 -18.83
CA ASP A 65 61.49 45.75 -18.48
C ASP A 65 61.25 45.89 -16.97
N ARG A 66 61.87 46.93 -16.42
CA ARG A 66 61.91 47.35 -15.02
C ARG A 66 60.63 47.03 -14.23
N PRO A 67 60.74 46.69 -12.93
CA PRO A 67 59.58 46.54 -12.07
C PRO A 67 58.68 47.77 -12.20
N PRO A 68 57.35 47.59 -12.34
CA PRO A 68 56.43 48.69 -12.54
C PRO A 68 56.61 49.68 -11.38
N PRO A 69 56.62 50.99 -11.65
CA PRO A 69 56.76 51.98 -10.61
C PRO A 69 55.67 51.77 -9.54
N PRO A 70 55.99 51.96 -8.25
CA PRO A 70 55.11 51.62 -7.13
C PRO A 70 53.71 52.24 -7.27
N ASP A 71 53.60 53.40 -7.92
CA ASP A 71 52.34 54.08 -8.18
C ASP A 71 51.38 53.27 -9.07
N GLN A 72 51.88 52.51 -10.03
CA GLN A 72 51.05 51.66 -10.89
C GLN A 72 50.50 50.46 -10.11
N LEU A 73 51.30 49.88 -9.21
CA LEU A 73 50.86 48.80 -8.32
C LEU A 73 49.79 49.29 -7.35
N VAL A 74 49.98 50.47 -6.76
CA VAL A 74 49.00 51.10 -5.85
C VAL A 74 47.68 51.40 -6.60
N GLN A 75 47.76 51.87 -7.84
CA GLN A 75 46.55 52.09 -8.66
C GLN A 75 45.84 50.77 -9.01
N GLY A 76 46.59 49.71 -9.34
CA GLY A 76 46.05 48.37 -9.58
C GLY A 76 45.33 47.82 -8.35
N LEU A 77 45.96 47.90 -7.18
CA LEU A 77 45.37 47.50 -5.90
C LEU A 77 44.11 48.29 -5.58
N ARG A 78 44.10 49.61 -5.82
CA ARG A 78 42.90 50.44 -5.63
C ARG A 78 41.74 50.05 -6.54
N ARG A 79 42.01 49.60 -7.77
CA ARG A 79 40.97 49.07 -8.67
C ARG A 79 40.44 47.74 -8.15
N GLN A 80 41.32 46.82 -7.76
CA GLN A 80 40.94 45.54 -7.17
C GLN A 80 40.10 45.71 -5.90
N VAL A 81 40.43 46.66 -5.02
CA VAL A 81 39.62 46.95 -3.84
C VAL A 81 38.21 47.41 -4.23
N ARG A 82 38.08 48.27 -5.24
CA ARG A 82 36.76 48.72 -5.71
C ARG A 82 35.96 47.58 -6.35
N ASP A 83 36.61 46.71 -7.12
CA ASP A 83 35.95 45.55 -7.73
C ASP A 83 35.46 44.59 -6.65
N LEU A 84 36.28 44.32 -5.63
CA LEU A 84 35.90 43.52 -4.46
C LEU A 84 34.78 44.17 -3.64
N GLU A 85 34.78 45.50 -3.48
CA GLU A 85 33.68 46.22 -2.82
C GLU A 85 32.36 46.05 -3.57
N LEU A 86 32.38 46.09 -4.91
CA LEU A 86 31.22 45.84 -5.76
C LEU A 86 30.75 44.38 -5.66
N GLU A 87 31.66 43.42 -5.65
CA GLU A 87 31.35 42.01 -5.45
C GLU A 87 30.71 41.77 -4.07
N VAL A 88 31.26 42.37 -3.01
CA VAL A 88 30.69 42.28 -1.66
C VAL A 88 29.28 42.88 -1.62
N ALA A 89 29.06 44.03 -2.27
CA ALA A 89 27.74 44.62 -2.38
C ALA A 89 26.77 43.72 -3.15
N GLY A 90 27.23 43.07 -4.23
CA GLY A 90 26.46 42.10 -5.00
C GLY A 90 26.08 40.86 -4.19
N LEU A 91 27.05 40.26 -3.51
CA LEU A 91 26.84 39.10 -2.64
C LEU A 91 25.92 39.41 -1.46
N LYS A 92 26.01 40.60 -0.87
CA LYS A 92 25.08 41.04 0.18
C LYS A 92 23.64 41.12 -0.31
N ARG A 93 23.41 41.74 -1.48
CA ARG A 93 22.06 41.79 -2.10
C ARG A 93 21.56 40.39 -2.45
N GLN A 94 22.45 39.51 -2.92
CA GLN A 94 22.09 38.13 -3.22
C GLN A 94 21.72 37.36 -1.95
N LEU A 95 22.44 37.57 -0.84
CA LEU A 95 22.13 36.99 0.44
C LEU A 95 20.77 37.49 0.97
N GLU A 96 20.54 38.81 0.95
CA GLU A 96 19.26 39.41 1.34
C GLU A 96 18.09 38.87 0.51
N LYS A 97 18.27 38.77 -0.81
CA LYS A 97 17.27 38.18 -1.71
C LYS A 97 17.00 36.73 -1.36
N SER A 98 18.05 35.91 -1.21
CA SER A 98 17.90 34.50 -0.85
C SER A 98 17.26 34.32 0.53
N ASN A 99 17.55 35.21 1.48
CA ASN A 99 16.95 35.18 2.81
C ASN A 99 15.46 35.52 2.76
N GLY A 100 15.07 36.52 1.96
CA GLY A 100 13.66 36.83 1.72
C GLY A 100 12.90 35.70 1.01
N ASP A 101 13.53 35.01 0.06
CA ASP A 101 12.93 33.83 -0.59
C ASP A 101 12.78 32.66 0.39
N MET A 102 13.76 32.45 1.27
CA MET A 102 13.67 31.45 2.35
C MET A 102 12.58 31.79 3.37
N GLU A 103 12.36 33.07 3.69
CA GLU A 103 11.26 33.50 4.55
C GLU A 103 9.89 33.24 3.90
N ARG A 104 9.73 33.55 2.61
CA ARG A 104 8.50 33.23 1.86
C ARG A 104 8.21 31.74 1.85
N GLN A 105 9.22 30.92 1.60
CA GLN A 105 9.08 29.45 1.63
C GLN A 105 8.70 28.94 3.03
N LYS A 106 9.26 29.53 4.09
CA LYS A 106 8.89 29.19 5.47
C LYS A 106 7.42 29.55 5.75
N GLU A 107 6.98 30.74 5.37
CA GLU A 107 5.60 31.17 5.52
C GLU A 107 4.62 30.26 4.77
N GLU A 108 4.94 29.90 3.52
CA GLU A 108 4.14 28.94 2.75
C GLU A 108 4.10 27.59 3.45
N ALA A 109 5.25 27.08 3.90
CA ALA A 109 5.30 25.82 4.64
C ALA A 109 4.49 25.87 5.93
N ASP A 110 4.46 27.00 6.65
CA ASP A 110 3.62 27.19 7.83
C ASP A 110 2.13 27.23 7.48
N ARG A 111 1.75 27.87 6.37
CA ARG A 111 0.36 27.83 5.85
C ARG A 111 -0.07 26.40 5.54
N TRP A 112 0.77 25.64 4.82
CA TRP A 112 0.50 24.23 4.52
C TRP A 112 0.43 23.37 5.79
N ARG A 113 1.31 23.61 6.77
CA ARG A 113 1.26 22.94 8.08
C ARG A 113 -0.05 23.26 8.82
N GLY A 114 -0.51 24.51 8.79
CA GLY A 114 -1.78 24.92 9.38
C GLY A 114 -2.96 24.18 8.75
N LEU A 115 -3.07 24.22 7.43
CA LEU A 115 -4.12 23.51 6.68
C LEU A 115 -4.09 22.00 6.94
N ALA A 116 -2.90 21.39 7.01
CA ALA A 116 -2.75 19.98 7.33
C ALA A 116 -3.26 19.65 8.74
N ARG A 117 -3.02 20.52 9.73
CA ARG A 117 -3.55 20.34 11.09
C ARG A 117 -5.07 20.48 11.13
N GLU A 118 -5.62 21.53 10.52
CA GLU A 118 -7.08 21.72 10.47
C GLU A 118 -7.80 20.57 9.76
N THR A 119 -7.23 20.06 8.67
CA THR A 119 -7.79 18.91 7.95
C THR A 119 -7.68 17.64 8.79
N ALA A 120 -6.58 17.42 9.50
CA ALA A 120 -6.44 16.32 10.44
C ALA A 120 -7.47 16.39 11.59
N GLU A 121 -7.71 17.57 12.16
CA GLU A 121 -8.73 17.80 13.19
C GLU A 121 -10.15 17.52 12.66
N LYS A 122 -10.49 18.03 11.47
CA LYS A 122 -11.78 17.76 10.82
C LYS A 122 -11.98 16.26 10.56
N LEU A 123 -10.94 15.57 10.09
CA LEU A 123 -10.99 14.12 9.88
C LEU A 123 -11.13 13.36 11.21
N TRP A 124 -10.47 13.83 12.26
CA TRP A 124 -10.60 13.26 13.59
C TRP A 124 -12.02 13.40 14.13
N ASP A 125 -12.62 14.59 14.03
CA ASP A 125 -13.99 14.84 14.45
C ASP A 125 -15.02 14.03 13.66
N LEU A 126 -14.82 13.91 12.34
CA LEU A 126 -15.63 13.03 11.49
C LEU A 126 -15.47 11.57 11.91
N GLY A 127 -14.24 11.13 12.17
CA GLY A 127 -13.94 9.79 12.69
C GLY A 127 -14.66 9.52 14.00
N LYS A 128 -14.62 10.47 14.94
CA LYS A 128 -15.33 10.37 16.23
C LYS A 128 -16.85 10.41 16.06
N ALA A 129 -17.38 11.23 15.17
CA ALA A 129 -18.80 11.26 14.86
C ALA A 129 -19.28 9.94 14.23
N LEU A 130 -18.46 9.35 13.35
CA LEU A 130 -18.70 8.03 12.78
C LEU A 130 -18.60 6.95 13.85
N GLU A 131 -17.61 6.97 14.74
CA GLU A 131 -17.46 6.02 15.85
C GLU A 131 -18.69 6.06 16.76
N ARG A 132 -19.16 7.24 17.16
CA ARG A 132 -20.42 7.39 17.93
C ARG A 132 -21.62 6.78 17.21
N LYS A 133 -21.67 6.86 15.87
CA LYS A 133 -22.71 6.23 15.05
C LYS A 133 -22.51 4.72 14.90
N HIS A 134 -21.27 4.24 14.80
CA HIS A 134 -20.87 2.85 14.59
C HIS A 134 -20.96 2.01 15.88
N SER A 135 -20.88 2.64 17.05
CA SER A 135 -21.23 2.01 18.34
C SER A 135 -22.67 1.49 18.37
N ARG A 136 -23.54 1.97 17.47
CA ARG A 136 -24.79 1.29 17.12
C ARG A 136 -24.46 0.37 15.95
N HIS A 137 -24.18 -0.91 16.21
CA HIS A 137 -23.92 -1.95 15.20
C HIS A 137 -24.70 -1.67 13.90
N THR A 138 -23.98 -1.33 12.82
CA THR A 138 -24.65 -0.99 11.57
C THR A 138 -25.36 -2.23 11.01
N SER A 139 -26.38 -2.04 10.18
CA SER A 139 -27.08 -3.16 9.54
C SER A 139 -26.12 -4.06 8.74
N LEU A 140 -25.00 -3.51 8.26
CA LEU A 140 -23.93 -4.24 7.57
C LEU A 140 -23.09 -5.09 8.53
N ASP A 141 -22.74 -4.58 9.71
CA ASP A 141 -21.96 -5.34 10.71
C ASP A 141 -22.79 -6.49 11.28
N LYS A 142 -24.08 -6.23 11.53
CA LYS A 142 -25.03 -7.28 11.92
C LYS A 142 -25.16 -8.35 10.85
N ARG A 143 -25.18 -7.96 9.56
CA ARG A 143 -25.20 -8.90 8.44
C ARG A 143 -23.91 -9.72 8.38
N ARG A 144 -22.74 -9.10 8.51
CA ARG A 144 -21.44 -9.80 8.51
C ARG A 144 -21.37 -10.83 9.64
N ALA A 145 -21.67 -10.40 10.86
CA ALA A 145 -21.69 -11.29 12.03
C ALA A 145 -22.67 -12.47 11.89
N ILE A 146 -23.85 -12.26 11.27
CA ILE A 146 -24.76 -13.38 10.95
C ILE A 146 -24.13 -14.35 9.96
N LEU A 147 -23.49 -13.84 8.91
CA LEU A 147 -22.90 -14.68 7.88
C LEU A 147 -21.70 -15.47 8.42
N ASP A 148 -20.89 -14.87 9.29
CA ASP A 148 -19.74 -15.53 9.92
C ASP A 148 -20.22 -16.71 10.79
N LEU A 149 -21.20 -16.47 11.68
CA LEU A 149 -21.79 -17.54 12.52
C LEU A 149 -22.52 -18.63 11.73
N LEU A 150 -23.00 -18.33 10.52
CA LEU A 150 -23.65 -19.32 9.65
C LEU A 150 -22.66 -20.10 8.78
N GLN A 151 -21.45 -19.58 8.57
CA GLN A 151 -20.37 -20.28 7.84
C GLN A 151 -19.58 -21.21 8.75
N ASP A 152 -19.45 -20.85 10.03
CA ASP A 152 -18.83 -21.68 11.06
C ASP A 152 -19.67 -22.96 11.32
N PRO A 153 -19.08 -24.17 11.23
CA PRO A 153 -19.85 -25.43 11.30
C PRO A 153 -20.50 -25.68 12.66
N ASN A 154 -19.88 -25.21 13.75
CA ASN A 154 -20.36 -25.42 15.11
C ASN A 154 -21.51 -24.45 15.47
N SER A 155 -21.44 -23.20 15.02
CA SER A 155 -22.47 -22.17 15.26
C SER A 155 -23.60 -22.21 14.24
N ALA A 156 -23.37 -22.74 13.03
CA ALA A 156 -24.43 -22.95 12.03
C ALA A 156 -25.52 -23.92 12.52
N LEU A 157 -25.20 -24.85 13.42
CA LEU A 157 -26.16 -25.79 14.00
C LEU A 157 -27.08 -25.16 15.06
N LEU A 158 -26.74 -23.97 15.56
CA LEU A 158 -27.54 -23.25 16.54
C LEU A 158 -28.89 -22.82 15.95
N ALA A 159 -29.88 -22.70 16.82
CA ALA A 159 -31.20 -22.21 16.44
C ALA A 159 -31.15 -20.72 16.05
N ASP A 160 -32.04 -20.30 15.15
CA ASP A 160 -32.04 -18.93 14.65
C ASP A 160 -32.23 -17.88 15.76
N HIS A 161 -32.97 -18.21 16.83
CA HIS A 161 -33.13 -17.33 17.99
C HIS A 161 -31.83 -17.16 18.77
N GLU A 162 -30.97 -18.19 18.83
CA GLU A 162 -29.70 -18.15 19.55
C GLU A 162 -28.68 -17.29 18.81
N ILE A 163 -28.60 -17.46 17.49
CA ILE A 163 -27.78 -16.60 16.62
C ILE A 163 -28.28 -15.16 16.67
N ALA A 164 -29.60 -14.95 16.65
CA ALA A 164 -30.17 -13.62 16.71
C ALA A 164 -29.90 -12.91 18.04
N ARG A 165 -29.90 -13.64 19.17
CA ARG A 165 -29.48 -13.12 20.48
C ARG A 165 -28.02 -12.70 20.49
N ARG A 166 -27.12 -13.53 19.95
CA ARG A 166 -25.67 -13.24 19.89
C ARG A 166 -25.33 -12.02 19.04
N VAL A 167 -26.09 -11.76 17.96
CA VAL A 167 -25.86 -10.64 17.04
C VAL A 167 -26.74 -9.41 17.34
N GLY A 168 -27.75 -9.53 18.21
CA GLY A 168 -28.71 -8.47 18.48
C GLY A 168 -29.59 -8.13 17.26
N THR A 169 -30.13 -9.17 16.59
CA THR A 169 -30.99 -9.06 15.40
C THR A 169 -32.30 -9.82 15.56
N SER A 170 -33.19 -9.74 14.56
CA SER A 170 -34.42 -10.54 14.52
C SER A 170 -34.14 -11.97 14.03
N PRO A 171 -34.71 -13.02 14.66
CA PRO A 171 -34.60 -14.40 14.17
C PRO A 171 -35.06 -14.58 12.73
N LYS A 172 -36.04 -13.78 12.27
CA LYS A 172 -36.52 -13.80 10.88
C LYS A 172 -35.43 -13.44 9.87
N LEU A 173 -34.52 -12.54 10.25
CA LEU A 173 -33.43 -12.06 9.42
C LEU A 173 -32.33 -13.13 9.31
N VAL A 174 -32.02 -13.84 10.40
CA VAL A 174 -31.14 -15.02 10.38
C VAL A 174 -31.72 -16.12 9.49
N ALA A 175 -33.00 -16.46 9.65
CA ALA A 175 -33.69 -17.44 8.81
C ALA A 175 -33.70 -17.06 7.31
N HIS A 176 -33.76 -15.76 7.00
CA HIS A 176 -33.63 -15.27 5.63
C HIS A 176 -32.23 -15.53 5.06
N TRP A 177 -31.16 -15.17 5.79
CA TRP A 177 -29.79 -15.40 5.33
C TRP A 177 -29.43 -16.88 5.26
N ARG A 178 -29.89 -17.71 6.21
CA ARG A 178 -29.73 -19.17 6.16
C ARG A 178 -30.36 -19.78 4.90
N ARG A 179 -31.58 -19.34 4.54
CA ARG A 179 -32.23 -19.75 3.29
C ARG A 179 -31.44 -19.30 2.05
N ARG A 180 -30.93 -18.07 2.05
CA ARG A 180 -30.10 -17.57 0.94
C ARG A 180 -28.80 -18.34 0.78
N LEU A 181 -28.10 -18.63 1.88
CA LEU A 181 -26.89 -19.45 1.86
C LEU A 181 -27.17 -20.88 1.39
N ALA A 182 -28.31 -21.46 1.78
CA ALA A 182 -28.72 -22.76 1.26
C ALA A 182 -28.94 -22.76 -0.26
N ILE A 183 -29.54 -21.70 -0.81
CA ILE A 183 -29.72 -21.53 -2.27
C ILE A 183 -28.36 -21.35 -2.96
N VAL A 184 -27.48 -20.51 -2.40
CA VAL A 184 -26.15 -20.26 -2.96
C VAL A 184 -25.27 -21.51 -2.87
N GLY A 185 -25.24 -22.20 -1.74
CA GLY A 185 -24.50 -23.45 -1.55
C GLY A 185 -25.00 -24.57 -2.46
N ARG A 186 -26.31 -24.68 -2.70
CA ARG A 186 -26.87 -25.59 -3.72
C ARG A 186 -26.42 -25.24 -5.13
N LYS A 187 -26.28 -23.95 -5.44
CA LYS A 187 -25.80 -23.45 -6.74
C LYS A 187 -24.29 -23.67 -6.92
N ILE A 188 -23.53 -23.69 -5.83
CA ILE A 188 -22.06 -23.81 -5.81
C ILE A 188 -21.58 -25.26 -5.54
N ARG A 189 -22.47 -26.20 -5.20
CA ARG A 189 -22.13 -27.62 -4.86
C ARG A 189 -21.01 -27.75 -3.83
N LEU A 190 -21.01 -26.91 -2.80
CA LEU A 190 -20.13 -27.07 -1.64
C LEU A 190 -20.98 -27.35 -0.39
N LEU A 191 -20.92 -28.62 0.05
CA LEU A 191 -21.34 -29.19 1.34
C LEU A 191 -22.85 -29.38 1.63
N PRO A 192 -23.19 -30.46 2.39
CA PRO A 192 -24.56 -30.87 2.63
C PRO A 192 -25.23 -29.91 3.61
N VAL A 193 -26.01 -28.98 3.08
CA VAL A 193 -26.97 -28.23 3.89
C VAL A 193 -28.04 -29.22 4.33
N VAL A 194 -27.92 -29.76 5.54
CA VAL A 194 -28.91 -30.65 6.15
C VAL A 194 -30.26 -29.93 6.14
N PRO A 195 -31.23 -30.37 5.31
CA PRO A 195 -32.58 -29.87 5.41
C PRO A 195 -33.15 -30.52 6.67
N ARG A 196 -33.12 -29.84 7.82
CA ARG A 196 -33.88 -30.32 8.97
C ARG A 196 -35.36 -30.30 8.58
N GLY A 197 -35.93 -31.50 8.53
CA GLY A 197 -37.34 -31.74 8.30
C GLY A 197 -38.19 -30.95 9.29
N ARG A 198 -39.40 -30.62 8.84
CA ARG A 198 -40.48 -30.03 9.64
C ARG A 198 -40.55 -30.67 11.03
N GLY A 199 -40.10 -29.93 12.03
CA GLY A 199 -40.46 -30.17 13.42
C GLY A 199 -41.79 -29.48 13.70
N LEU A 200 -42.86 -30.27 13.77
CA LEU A 200 -43.64 -30.38 14.99
C LEU A 200 -44.13 -29.07 15.64
N TRP A 201 -44.96 -28.25 14.96
CA TRP A 201 -46.01 -27.41 15.59
C TRP A 201 -47.09 -27.09 14.56
N GLY A 202 -48.32 -27.50 14.83
CA GLY A 202 -49.50 -27.19 14.00
C GLY A 202 -50.59 -28.24 14.12
N GLY A 203 -51.19 -28.37 15.31
CA GLY A 203 -52.47 -29.06 15.47
C GLY A 203 -53.57 -28.30 14.73
N GLY A 204 -54.42 -29.02 13.99
CA GLY A 204 -55.60 -28.44 13.35
C GLY A 204 -56.18 -29.27 12.20
N ARG A 205 -57.08 -30.19 12.55
CA ARG A 205 -58.16 -30.83 11.75
C ARG A 205 -57.80 -31.69 10.51
N PRO A 206 -58.44 -32.88 10.36
CA PRO A 206 -58.37 -33.66 9.13
C PRO A 206 -59.35 -33.10 8.08
N ALA A 207 -58.83 -32.61 6.96
CA ALA A 207 -59.65 -32.30 5.78
C ALA A 207 -59.77 -33.56 4.90
N ARG A 208 -61.02 -33.98 4.75
CA ARG A 208 -61.50 -35.07 3.91
C ARG A 208 -61.65 -34.56 2.47
N GLY A 209 -61.11 -35.31 1.51
CA GLY A 209 -61.56 -35.33 0.11
C GLY A 209 -60.92 -34.31 -0.86
N GLY A 210 -60.56 -34.78 -2.07
CA GLY A 210 -60.35 -33.91 -3.21
C GLY A 210 -59.28 -34.33 -4.22
N ALA A 211 -59.58 -35.36 -5.01
CA ALA A 211 -59.25 -35.53 -6.43
C ALA A 211 -57.90 -35.02 -7.00
N THR A 212 -57.08 -36.00 -7.39
CA THR A 212 -56.47 -36.15 -8.72
C THR A 212 -56.41 -34.91 -9.63
N LEU A 213 -55.22 -34.37 -9.81
CA LEU A 213 -54.80 -33.85 -11.12
C LEU A 213 -53.45 -34.44 -11.50
N GLU A 214 -53.58 -35.43 -12.37
CA GLU A 214 -52.61 -36.04 -13.24
C GLU A 214 -51.66 -34.99 -13.84
N ASN A 215 -50.37 -35.09 -13.52
CA ASN A 215 -49.33 -34.41 -14.29
C ASN A 215 -48.29 -35.45 -14.71
N LYS A 216 -48.56 -36.04 -15.86
CA LYS A 216 -47.63 -36.89 -16.63
C LYS A 216 -46.41 -36.05 -17.05
N ARG A 217 -45.28 -36.75 -17.18
CA ARG A 217 -43.95 -36.35 -17.73
C ARG A 217 -42.98 -35.91 -16.62
N GLN A 218 -41.79 -36.49 -16.44
CA GLN A 218 -41.01 -37.43 -17.23
C GLN A 218 -40.06 -38.20 -16.30
N ARG A 219 -40.01 -39.49 -16.55
CA ARG A 219 -39.10 -40.48 -15.99
C ARG A 219 -37.71 -40.23 -16.59
N TRP A 220 -36.68 -40.04 -15.77
CA TRP A 220 -35.29 -40.28 -16.18
C TRP A 220 -34.86 -41.60 -15.53
N MET A 221 -34.60 -42.60 -16.36
CA MET A 221 -34.05 -43.91 -15.99
C MET A 221 -32.52 -43.87 -16.09
N GLY A 222 -31.85 -44.62 -15.20
CA GLY A 222 -30.41 -44.93 -15.20
C GLY A 222 -29.64 -44.10 -14.18
N TYR A 223 -28.99 -44.62 -13.14
CA TYR A 223 -28.25 -45.88 -12.99
C TYR A 223 -28.43 -46.47 -11.56
N PRO A 224 -28.50 -47.81 -11.38
CA PRO A 224 -28.28 -48.41 -10.07
C PRO A 224 -26.77 -48.59 -9.84
N VAL A 225 -26.18 -47.79 -8.97
CA VAL A 225 -24.88 -48.16 -8.39
C VAL A 225 -25.18 -49.07 -7.20
N ALA A 226 -25.03 -50.37 -7.45
CA ALA A 226 -24.91 -51.37 -6.40
C ALA A 226 -23.64 -51.05 -5.60
N VAL A 227 -23.80 -50.66 -4.33
CA VAL A 227 -22.70 -50.74 -3.36
C VAL A 227 -22.97 -51.99 -2.53
N THR A 228 -22.21 -53.02 -2.85
CA THR A 228 -22.05 -54.27 -2.11
C THR A 228 -21.72 -53.99 -0.64
N ILE A 229 -22.57 -54.47 0.27
CA ILE A 229 -22.24 -54.63 1.68
C ILE A 229 -21.35 -55.86 1.79
N SER A 230 -20.06 -55.66 2.04
CA SER A 230 -19.18 -56.75 2.48
C SER A 230 -19.24 -56.85 4.00
N ASP A 231 -19.93 -57.89 4.47
CA ASP A 231 -19.76 -58.43 5.82
C ASP A 231 -18.35 -58.97 6.00
N ARG A 232 -17.67 -58.57 7.09
CA ARG A 232 -16.74 -59.44 7.83
C ARG A 232 -16.46 -58.92 9.25
N ASN A 233 -17.41 -59.23 10.12
CA ASN A 233 -17.25 -59.99 11.36
C ASN A 233 -15.80 -60.26 11.84
N THR A 234 -15.45 -59.78 13.05
CA THR A 234 -14.59 -60.51 14.01
C THR A 234 -14.87 -60.09 15.46
N SER A 235 -15.32 -61.09 16.23
CA SER A 235 -14.99 -61.42 17.63
C SER A 235 -15.49 -60.58 18.82
N ARG A 236 -16.53 -61.14 19.47
CA ARG A 236 -16.77 -61.43 20.91
C ARG A 236 -15.62 -61.14 21.91
N PRO A 237 -15.92 -60.78 23.18
CA PRO A 237 -16.35 -61.75 24.24
C PRO A 237 -17.58 -61.24 25.07
N SER A 238 -18.62 -62.04 25.36
CA SER A 238 -18.85 -63.00 26.46
C SER A 238 -18.96 -62.41 27.90
N GLY A 239 -20.18 -62.35 28.45
CA GLY A 239 -20.47 -62.20 29.89
C GLY A 239 -21.94 -61.79 30.19
N PRO A 240 -22.70 -62.44 31.11
CA PRO A 240 -24.17 -62.53 31.05
C PRO A 240 -24.95 -61.55 31.97
N PRO A 241 -26.28 -61.37 31.76
CA PRO A 241 -27.16 -60.65 32.68
C PRO A 241 -27.82 -61.60 33.72
N GLY A 242 -27.56 -61.36 35.00
CA GLY A 242 -28.26 -62.00 36.12
C GLY A 242 -29.58 -61.29 36.43
N LYS A 243 -30.67 -62.05 36.47
CA LYS A 243 -32.03 -61.62 36.84
C LYS A 243 -32.17 -61.47 38.37
N ARG A 244 -32.91 -60.43 38.78
CA ARG A 244 -34.00 -60.33 39.79
C ARG A 244 -33.87 -61.05 41.15
N PRO A 245 -34.44 -60.45 42.20
CA PRO A 245 -35.83 -60.78 42.57
C PRO A 245 -36.87 -59.71 42.14
#